data_AF-A0AA41Z8L8-F1
#
_entry.id   AF-A0AA41Z8L8-F1
#
_cell.length_a   1.000
_cell.length_b   1.000
_cell.length_c   1.000
_cell.angle_alpha   90.00
_cell.angle_beta   90.00
_cell.angle_gamma   90.00
#
_symmetry.space_group_name_H-M   'P 1'
#
loop_
_entity.id
_entity.type
_entity.pdbx_description
1 polymer ?
#
loop_
_entity_poly.entity_id
_entity_poly.type
_entity_poly.pdbx_seq_one_letter_code
_entity_poly.pdbx_strand_id
1 'polypeptide(L)' 'MRELIVAVDEDHKRLVWSAESALLKHHNGSTQVFERGSRTCVIWTADLLPDDAAGTMEALTDAGAKAMKSALDELAGKG' A
#
# COMPACT_ATOMS: atom_id res chain seq x y z
N MET A 1 10.00 -0.33 13.43
CA MET A 1 9.89 -0.60 11.99
C MET A 1 10.34 0.64 11.25
N ARG A 2 11.08 0.50 10.16
CA ARG A 2 11.56 1.62 9.34
C ARG A 2 11.09 1.41 7.91
N GLU A 3 10.54 2.44 7.30
CA GLU A 3 10.13 2.41 5.90
C GLU A 3 11.05 3.31 5.06
N LEU A 4 11.39 2.81 3.89
CA LEU A 4 12.27 3.45 2.92
C LEU A 4 11.51 3.67 1.63
N ILE A 5 11.32 4.93 1.25
CA ILE A 5 10.78 5.25 -0.08
C ILE A 5 11.83 4.86 -1.12
N VAL A 6 11.43 3.98 -2.03
CA VAL A 6 12.27 3.48 -3.13
C VAL A 6 12.06 4.34 -4.38
N ALA A 7 10.80 4.66 -4.70
CA ALA A 7 10.46 5.50 -5.84
C ALA A 7 9.12 6.20 -5.63
N VAL A 8 9.02 7.42 -6.17
CA VAL A 8 7.77 8.15 -6.36
C VAL A 8 7.65 8.43 -7.84
N ASP A 9 6.59 7.92 -8.46
CA ASP A 9 6.30 8.09 -9.88
C ASP A 9 4.97 8.84 -10.00
N GLU A 10 5.08 10.15 -10.21
CA GLU A 10 3.91 11.02 -10.29
C GLU A 10 3.12 10.80 -11.58
N ASP A 11 3.78 10.48 -12.69
CA ASP A 11 3.13 10.27 -13.99
C ASP A 11 2.16 9.09 -13.90
N HIS A 12 2.61 8.00 -13.29
CA HIS A 12 1.81 6.78 -13.12
C HIS A 12 1.05 6.71 -11.78
N LYS A 13 1.12 7.76 -10.95
CA LYS A 13 0.52 7.83 -9.62
C LYS A 13 0.87 6.60 -8.77
N ARG A 14 2.17 6.27 -8.73
CA ARG A 14 2.72 5.09 -8.08
C ARG A 14 3.75 5.44 -7.01
N LEU A 15 3.63 4.80 -5.85
CA LEU A 15 4.58 4.88 -4.75
C LEU A 15 5.18 3.49 -4.49
N VAL A 16 6.50 3.41 -4.28
CA VAL A 16 7.20 2.17 -3.93
C VAL A 16 7.99 2.37 -2.65
N TRP A 17 7.96 1.39 -1.76
CA TRP A 17 8.74 1.42 -0.53
C TRP A 17 9.20 0.03 -0.11
N SER A 18 10.23 0.01 0.73
CA SER A 18 10.65 -1.18 1.47
C SER A 18 10.41 -0.96 2.96
N ALA A 19 10.19 -2.05 3.70
CA ALA A 19 10.01 -2.01 5.14
C ALA A 19 11.02 -2.93 5.83
N GLU A 20 11.78 -2.37 6.76
CA GLU A 20 12.74 -3.08 7.60
C GLU A 20 12.09 -3.38 8.94
N SER A 21 11.97 -4.66 9.27
CA SER A 21 11.43 -5.13 10.54
C SER A 21 12.08 -6.45 10.96
N ALA A 22 11.93 -6.83 12.24
CA ALA A 22 12.37 -8.14 12.71
C ALA A 22 11.56 -9.31 12.10
N LEU A 23 10.33 -9.02 11.63
CA LEU A 23 9.43 -10.00 11.02
C LEU A 23 9.81 -10.32 9.57
N LEU A 24 10.38 -9.34 8.86
CA LEU A 24 10.57 -9.39 7.40
C LEU A 24 12.06 -9.33 7.05
N LYS A 25 12.56 -10.35 6.36
CA LYS A 25 13.89 -10.37 5.74
C LYS A 25 13.93 -9.56 4.46
N HIS A 26 12.81 -9.55 3.74
CA HIS A 26 12.59 -8.71 2.58
C HIS A 26 11.16 -8.19 2.59
N HIS A 27 11.00 -6.95 2.18
CA HIS A 27 9.70 -6.34 1.89
C HIS A 27 9.86 -5.36 0.74
N ASN A 28 8.97 -5.43 -0.23
CA ASN A 28 8.84 -4.44 -1.28
C ASN A 28 7.36 -4.20 -1.56
N GLY A 29 6.85 -3.06 -1.08
CA GLY A 29 5.47 -2.62 -1.26
C GLY A 29 5.37 -1.61 -2.39
N SER A 30 4.23 -1.63 -3.09
CA SER A 30 3.83 -0.50 -3.93
C SER A 30 2.32 -0.27 -3.92
N THR A 31 1.95 1.00 -4.04
CA THR A 31 0.58 1.41 -4.32
C THR A 31 0.54 2.14 -5.65
N GLN A 32 -0.49 1.90 -6.44
CA GLN A 32 -0.73 2.63 -7.68
C GLN A 32 -2.20 2.97 -7.81
N VAL A 33 -2.45 4.21 -8.26
CA VAL A 33 -3.79 4.75 -8.44
C VAL A 33 -4.19 4.66 -9.90
N PHE A 34 -5.37 4.11 -10.15
CA PHE A 34 -5.97 3.99 -11.48
C PHE A 34 -7.34 4.63 -11.51
N GLU A 35 -7.71 5.16 -12.67
CA GLU A 35 -9.08 5.55 -12.97
C GLU A 35 -9.95 4.31 -13.17
N ARG A 36 -11.19 4.37 -12.67
CA ARG A 36 -12.20 3.32 -12.84
C ARG A 36 -13.56 3.96 -13.07
N GLY A 37 -13.76 4.51 -14.27
CA GLY A 37 -14.95 5.30 -14.60
C GLY A 37 -15.03 6.55 -13.74
N SER A 38 -16.14 6.77 -13.04
CA SER A 38 -16.30 7.89 -12.09
C SER A 38 -15.65 7.65 -10.72
N ARG A 39 -14.91 6.56 -10.56
CA ARG A 39 -14.25 6.17 -9.31
C ARG A 39 -12.74 6.09 -9.50
N THR A 40 -12.05 6.09 -8.37
CA THR A 40 -10.62 5.79 -8.29
C THR A 40 -10.43 4.39 -7.70
N CYS A 41 -9.43 3.66 -8.19
CA CYS A 41 -9.01 2.38 -7.63
C CYS A 41 -7.55 2.48 -7.21
N VAL A 42 -7.24 2.11 -5.97
CA VAL A 42 -5.86 1.93 -5.50
C VAL A 42 -5.56 0.45 -5.50
N ILE A 43 -4.48 0.05 -6.17
CA ILE A 43 -3.95 -1.32 -6.12
C ILE A 43 -2.71 -1.29 -5.21
N TRP A 44 -2.72 -2.11 -4.16
CA TRP A 44 -1.59 -2.32 -3.27
C TRP A 44 -1.04 -3.73 -3.48
N THR A 45 0.24 -3.84 -3.79
CA THR A 45 0.97 -5.11 -3.87
C THR A 45 2.17 -5.07 -2.93
N ALA A 46 2.47 -6.20 -2.27
CA ALA A 46 3.66 -6.35 -1.45
C ALA A 46 4.29 -7.72 -1.68
N ASP A 47 5.60 -7.72 -1.99
CA ASP A 47 6.43 -8.91 -1.99
C ASP A 47 7.15 -9.01 -0.65
N LEU A 48 7.21 -10.19 -0.06
CA LEU A 48 7.77 -10.40 1.27
C LEU A 48 8.55 -11.71 1.38
N LEU A 49 9.49 -11.73 2.32
CA LEU A 49 10.12 -12.95 2.83
C LEU A 49 10.32 -12.81 4.34
N PRO A 50 10.17 -13.89 5.13
CA PRO A 50 9.74 -15.24 4.74
C PRO A 50 8.24 -15.37 4.39
N ASP A 51 7.87 -16.44 3.69
CA ASP A 51 6.48 -16.73 3.27
C ASP A 51 5.52 -16.92 4.45
N ASP A 52 6.00 -17.42 5.59
CA ASP A 52 5.19 -17.61 6.80
C ASP A 52 4.67 -16.29 7.40
N ALA A 53 5.24 -15.14 7.03
CA ALA A 53 4.75 -13.83 7.40
C ALA A 53 3.53 -13.38 6.57
N ALA A 54 3.19 -14.08 5.48
CA ALA A 54 2.14 -13.69 4.53
C ALA A 54 0.79 -13.45 5.22
N GLY A 55 0.34 -14.36 6.09
CA GLY A 55 -0.94 -14.21 6.78
C GLY A 55 -0.99 -13.00 7.73
N THR A 56 0.13 -12.66 8.38
CA THR A 56 0.22 -11.45 9.20
C THR A 56 0.16 -10.19 8.32
N MET A 57 0.89 -10.19 7.21
CA MET A 57 0.95 -9.06 6.28
C MET A 57 -0.37 -8.85 5.54
N GLU A 58 -1.09 -9.93 5.22
CA GLU A 58 -2.43 -9.87 4.62
C GLU A 58 -3.39 -9.14 5.56
N ALA A 59 -3.47 -9.55 6.84
CA ALA A 59 -4.34 -8.90 7.82
C ALA A 59 -4.02 -7.41 8.02
N LEU A 60 -2.72 -7.05 8.03
CA LEU A 60 -2.28 -5.65 8.14
C LEU A 60 -2.63 -4.85 6.88
N THR A 61 -2.41 -5.41 5.69
CA THR A 61 -2.69 -4.76 4.41
C THR A 61 -4.20 -4.57 4.23
N ASP A 62 -5.02 -5.54 4.64
CA ASP A 62 -6.48 -5.44 4.64
C ASP A 62 -7.00 -4.32 5.54
N ALA A 63 -6.45 -4.22 6.76
CA ALA A 63 -6.79 -3.14 7.68
C ALA A 63 -6.37 -1.78 7.11
N GLY A 64 -5.16 -1.70 6.54
CA GLY A 64 -4.63 -0.51 5.88
C GLY A 64 -5.47 -0.07 4.69
N ALA A 65 -5.89 -0.99 3.82
CA ALA A 65 -6.73 -0.71 2.66
C ALA A 65 -8.11 -0.16 3.07
N LYS A 66 -8.72 -0.72 4.11
CA LYS A 66 -9.99 -0.22 4.67
C LYS A 66 -9.83 1.20 5.24
N ALA A 67 -8.79 1.44 6.02
CA ALA A 67 -8.51 2.76 6.59
C ALA A 67 -8.24 3.80 5.50
N MET A 68 -7.45 3.45 4.49
CA MET A 68 -7.17 4.31 3.33
C MET A 68 -8.45 4.66 2.58
N LYS A 69 -9.31 3.67 2.32
CA LYS A 69 -10.60 3.91 1.68
C LYS A 69 -11.45 4.90 2.48
N SER A 70 -11.62 4.69 3.79
CA SER A 70 -12.40 5.60 4.63
C SER A 70 -11.86 7.02 4.61
N ALA A 71 -10.54 7.20 4.77
CA ALA A 71 -9.92 8.51 4.77
C ALA A 71 -10.07 9.24 3.42
N LEU A 72 -9.91 8.53 2.30
CA LEU A 72 -10.05 9.10 0.96
C LEU A 72 -11.50 9.43 0.61
N ASP A 73 -12.46 8.57 1.00
CA ASP A 73 -13.88 8.84 0.82
C ASP A 73 -14.31 10.09 1.62
N GLU A 74 -13.85 10.22 2.86
CA GLU A 74 -14.09 11.41 3.68
C GLU A 74 -13.49 12.68 3.08
N LEU A 75 -12.28 12.58 2.53
CA LEU A 75 -11.63 13.72 1.86
C LEU A 75 -12.42 14.14 0.61
N ALA A 76 -12.88 13.17 -0.20
CA ALA A 76 -13.67 13.44 -1.39
C ALA A 76 -15.04 14.05 -1.06
N GLY A 77 -15.65 13.69 0.07
CA GLY A 77 -16.94 14.26 0.51
C GLY A 77 -16.83 15.65 1.18
N LYS A 78 -15.62 16.13 1.45
CA LYS A 78 -15.35 17.47 2.03
C LYS A 78 -15.08 18.54 0.96
N GLY A 79 -14.92 18.16 -0.31
CA GLY A 79 -14.75 19.07 -1.45
C GLY A 79 -16.08 19.33 -2.15
#